data_AF-A0A936TQA5-F1
#
_entry.id   AF-A0A936TQA5-F1
#
_cell.length_a   1.000
_cell.length_b   1.000
_cell.length_c   1.000
_cell.angle_alpha   90.00
_cell.angle_beta   90.00
_cell.angle_gamma   90.00
#
_symmetry.space_group_name_H-M   'P 1'
#
loop_
_entity.id
_entity.type
_entity.pdbx_description
1 polymer ?
#
loop_
_entity_poly.entity_id
_entity_poly.type
_entity_poly.pdbx_seq_one_letter_code
_entity_poly.pdbx_strand_id
1 'polypeptide(L)'
;MKPTLTREFIADVLSRSILDPRSRALYDLCFFHRHHLRDELVADKLRLIGRLYAEYGAGLGFSPELGAHCLAKSPVDRWFSALSTAEQLDGWLLLELHKRVMDVFADLPEGEARSLASKYLHFHFPELFCIYDSRVEGAVQAMGEGDCGFLAIGEHDPVYGRFHAGCRKLADRLAPVIGRRPSPRELDRVLRAWLDLEEAGYKGQAARYDVAVPMPAMASTLSAISLATAA
;
A
#
# COMPACT_ATOMS: atom_id res chain seq x y z
N MET A 1 -13.44 16.90 8.77
CA MET A 1 -12.09 17.46 9.02
C MET A 1 -11.09 16.35 8.70
N LYS A 2 -10.08 16.60 7.86
CA LYS A 2 -9.01 15.62 7.65
C LYS A 2 -8.23 15.47 8.96
N PRO A 3 -7.92 14.25 9.43
CA PRO A 3 -7.13 14.08 10.65
C PRO A 3 -5.77 14.77 10.45
N THR A 4 -5.28 15.50 11.45
CA THR A 4 -3.94 16.10 11.40
C THR A 4 -2.95 15.13 12.02
N LEU A 5 -1.77 14.95 11.41
CA LEU A 5 -0.70 14.15 12.00
C LEU A 5 -0.07 14.90 13.18
N THR A 6 -0.71 14.86 14.35
CA THR A 6 -0.15 15.46 15.58
C THR A 6 0.91 14.55 16.20
N ARG A 7 1.74 15.12 17.07
CA ARG A 7 2.75 14.36 17.81
C ARG A 7 2.13 13.27 18.66
N GLU A 8 1.01 13.57 19.31
CA GLU A 8 0.27 12.66 20.18
C GLU A 8 -0.29 11.48 19.39
N PHE A 9 -0.88 11.75 18.20
CA PHE A 9 -1.38 10.71 17.31
C PHE A 9 -0.25 9.76 16.89
N ILE A 10 0.87 10.31 16.41
CA ILE A 10 2.01 9.50 15.96
C ILE A 10 2.59 8.68 17.12
N ALA A 11 2.78 9.30 18.30
CA ALA A 11 3.31 8.63 19.47
C ALA A 11 2.38 7.49 19.93
N ASP A 12 1.07 7.70 19.96
CA ASP A 12 0.08 6.66 20.28
C ASP A 12 0.18 5.50 19.29
N VAL A 13 0.11 5.77 17.99
CA VAL A 13 0.21 4.73 16.95
C VAL A 13 1.49 3.91 17.06
N LEU A 14 2.63 4.55 17.30
CA LEU A 14 3.92 3.87 17.41
C LEU A 14 4.09 3.14 18.74
N SER A 15 3.44 3.59 19.82
CA SER A 15 3.48 2.93 21.14
C SER A 15 2.72 1.61 21.19
N ARG A 16 1.76 1.41 20.29
CA ARG A 16 1.00 0.15 20.15
C ARG A 16 1.93 -0.94 19.61
N SER A 17 2.76 -1.52 20.46
CA SER A 17 3.81 -2.48 20.07
C SER A 17 3.27 -3.80 19.49
N ILE A 18 1.96 -4.05 19.58
CA ILE A 18 1.33 -5.29 19.16
C ILE A 18 1.00 -5.22 17.68
N LEU A 19 1.86 -5.82 16.86
CA LEU A 19 1.50 -6.19 15.50
C LEU A 19 0.32 -7.16 15.55
N ASP A 20 -0.60 -7.02 14.59
CA ASP A 20 -1.59 -8.05 14.35
C ASP A 20 -0.89 -9.44 14.22
N PRO A 21 -1.41 -10.49 14.88
CA PRO A 21 -0.76 -11.81 14.86
C PRO A 21 -0.50 -12.38 13.47
N ARG A 22 -1.32 -12.06 12.46
CA ARG A 22 -1.13 -12.54 11.08
C ARG A 22 0.01 -11.80 10.41
N SER A 23 0.09 -10.48 10.59
CA SER A 23 1.23 -9.69 10.12
C SER A 23 2.52 -10.15 10.77
N ARG A 24 2.51 -10.39 12.09
CA ARG A 24 3.66 -10.94 12.82
C ARG A 24 4.09 -12.30 12.26
N ALA A 25 3.16 -13.23 12.07
CA ALA A 25 3.45 -14.54 11.51
C ALA A 25 4.08 -14.44 10.10
N LEU A 26 3.63 -13.50 9.26
CA LEU A 26 4.22 -13.27 7.95
C LEU A 26 5.65 -12.71 8.03
N TYR A 27 5.92 -11.75 8.91
CA TYR A 27 7.29 -11.28 9.14
C TYR A 27 8.20 -12.41 9.62
N ASP A 28 7.73 -13.22 10.58
CA ASP A 28 8.47 -14.37 11.09
C ASP A 28 8.74 -15.38 9.96
N LEU A 29 7.75 -15.66 9.10
CA LEU A 29 7.90 -16.56 7.95
C LEU A 29 8.94 -16.03 6.94
N CYS A 30 8.91 -14.74 6.61
CA CYS A 30 9.89 -14.12 5.72
C CYS A 30 11.30 -14.11 6.34
N PHE A 31 11.40 -13.89 7.65
CA PHE A 31 12.66 -13.87 8.37
C PHE A 31 13.31 -15.26 8.44
N PHE A 32 12.58 -16.28 8.90
CA PHE A 32 13.11 -17.63 9.05
C PHE A 32 13.36 -18.34 7.72
N HIS A 33 12.64 -17.97 6.67
CA HIS A 33 12.75 -18.58 5.36
C HIS A 33 13.09 -17.56 4.28
N ARG A 34 14.13 -16.75 4.50
CA ARG A 34 14.51 -15.68 3.57
C ARG A 34 14.80 -16.14 2.13
N HIS A 35 15.32 -17.36 1.98
CA HIS A 35 15.65 -17.93 0.67
C HIS A 35 14.45 -18.52 -0.07
N HIS A 36 14.49 -18.49 -1.40
CA HIS A 36 13.38 -18.92 -2.28
C HIS A 36 13.58 -20.34 -2.81
N LEU A 37 14.11 -21.23 -1.97
CA LEU A 37 14.45 -22.61 -2.34
C LEU A 37 13.27 -23.60 -2.23
N ARG A 38 12.18 -23.19 -1.57
CA ARG A 38 11.02 -24.05 -1.28
C ARG A 38 9.76 -23.32 -1.73
N ASP A 39 9.22 -23.73 -2.87
CA ASP A 39 8.04 -23.11 -3.49
C ASP A 39 6.85 -23.06 -2.53
N GLU A 40 6.62 -24.12 -1.75
CA GLU A 40 5.53 -24.17 -0.76
C GLU A 40 5.58 -23.01 0.25
N LEU A 41 6.77 -22.70 0.78
CA LEU A 41 6.95 -21.62 1.74
C LEU A 41 6.82 -20.24 1.08
N VAL A 42 7.28 -20.10 -0.15
CA VAL A 42 7.14 -18.85 -0.91
C VAL A 42 5.66 -18.62 -1.26
N ALA A 43 4.94 -19.67 -1.67
CA ALA A 43 3.51 -19.61 -1.94
C ALA A 43 2.72 -19.25 -0.66
N ASP A 44 3.10 -19.78 0.50
CA ASP A 44 2.48 -19.41 1.77
C ASP A 44 2.67 -17.94 2.13
N LYS A 45 3.87 -17.36 1.87
CA LYS A 45 4.08 -15.91 2.03
C LYS A 45 3.15 -15.12 1.12
N LEU A 46 3.07 -15.50 -0.16
CA LEU A 46 2.21 -14.83 -1.14
C LEU A 46 0.72 -14.92 -0.77
N ARG A 47 0.26 -16.09 -0.28
CA ARG A 47 -1.11 -16.28 0.22
C ARG A 47 -1.40 -15.40 1.43
N LEU A 48 -0.47 -15.33 2.39
CA LEU A 48 -0.63 -14.49 3.59
C LEU A 48 -0.68 -13.01 3.22
N ILE A 49 0.17 -12.54 2.30
CA ILE A 49 0.12 -11.18 1.76
C ILE A 49 -1.25 -10.90 1.16
N GLY A 50 -1.73 -11.77 0.27
CA GLY A 50 -3.04 -11.63 -0.35
C GLY A 50 -4.20 -11.56 0.63
N ARG A 51 -4.15 -12.36 1.70
CA ARG A 51 -5.19 -12.38 2.74
C ARG A 51 -5.14 -11.15 3.64
N LEU A 52 -3.95 -10.66 3.97
CA LEU A 52 -3.76 -9.48 4.81
C LEU A 52 -4.26 -8.21 4.13
N TYR A 53 -4.06 -8.10 2.81
CA TYR A 53 -4.43 -6.90 2.05
C TYR A 53 -5.67 -7.09 1.18
N ALA A 54 -6.36 -8.24 1.33
CA ALA A 54 -7.54 -8.63 0.55
C ALA A 54 -7.34 -8.57 -0.97
N GLU A 55 -6.10 -8.70 -1.46
CA GLU A 55 -5.75 -8.54 -2.87
C GLU A 55 -6.04 -9.78 -3.71
N TYR A 56 -6.15 -10.97 -3.11
CA TYR A 56 -6.36 -12.23 -3.86
C TYR A 56 -7.69 -12.93 -3.53
N GLY A 57 -8.74 -12.17 -3.24
CA GLY A 57 -10.08 -12.72 -3.10
C GLY A 57 -10.56 -13.33 -4.42
N ALA A 58 -10.67 -14.68 -4.48
CA ALA A 58 -11.43 -15.55 -5.38
C ALA A 58 -11.66 -15.20 -6.89
N GLY A 59 -11.03 -14.19 -7.49
CA GLY A 59 -11.41 -13.69 -8.82
C GLY A 59 -10.33 -13.05 -9.68
N LEU A 60 -9.09 -12.86 -9.17
CA LEU A 60 -8.02 -12.16 -9.91
C LEU A 60 -7.04 -13.07 -10.66
N GLY A 61 -7.26 -14.39 -10.68
CA GLY A 61 -6.44 -15.31 -11.47
C GLY A 61 -4.98 -15.47 -11.00
N PHE A 62 -4.55 -14.77 -9.96
CA PHE A 62 -3.22 -14.95 -9.36
C PHE A 62 -3.09 -16.33 -8.73
N SER A 63 -2.08 -17.09 -9.14
CA SER A 63 -1.66 -18.32 -8.48
C SER A 63 -0.42 -18.04 -7.62
N PRO A 64 -0.52 -18.12 -6.28
CA PRO A 64 0.63 -18.06 -5.39
C PRO A 64 1.70 -19.12 -5.71
N GLU A 65 1.30 -20.27 -6.22
CA GLU A 65 2.18 -21.36 -6.63
C GLU A 65 2.99 -20.98 -7.87
N LEU A 66 2.34 -20.39 -8.88
CA LEU A 66 3.04 -19.88 -10.07
C LEU A 66 3.98 -18.73 -9.68
N GLY A 67 3.52 -17.79 -8.85
CA GLY A 67 4.36 -16.69 -8.36
C GLY A 67 5.58 -17.19 -7.59
N ALA A 68 5.41 -18.24 -6.77
CA ALA A 68 6.49 -18.89 -6.05
C ALA A 68 7.51 -19.54 -6.99
N HIS A 69 7.03 -20.28 -8.00
CA HIS A 69 7.88 -20.90 -9.02
C HIS A 69 8.66 -19.86 -9.84
N CYS A 70 8.02 -18.75 -10.21
CA CYS A 70 8.68 -17.65 -10.92
C CYS A 70 9.77 -17.00 -10.05
N LEU A 71 9.49 -16.77 -8.76
CA LEU A 71 10.49 -16.30 -7.80
C LEU A 71 11.67 -17.27 -7.67
N ALA A 72 11.41 -18.56 -7.53
CA ALA A 72 12.45 -19.59 -7.40
C ALA A 72 13.36 -19.68 -8.64
N LYS A 73 12.81 -19.43 -9.84
CA LYS A 73 13.58 -19.37 -11.10
C LYS A 73 14.32 -18.06 -11.32
N SER A 74 13.97 -17.01 -10.58
CA SER A 74 14.61 -15.71 -10.69
C SER A 74 15.89 -15.63 -9.85
N PRO A 75 16.77 -14.65 -10.09
CA PRO A 75 17.92 -14.40 -9.22
C PRO A 75 17.56 -13.62 -7.94
N VAL A 76 16.33 -13.73 -7.43
CA VAL A 76 15.81 -12.95 -6.28
C VAL A 76 16.69 -13.08 -5.03
N ASP A 77 17.20 -14.27 -4.73
CA ASP A 77 18.08 -14.47 -3.56
C ASP A 77 19.40 -13.72 -3.71
N ARG A 78 19.94 -13.63 -4.93
CA ARG A 78 21.14 -12.83 -5.23
C ARG A 78 20.84 -11.35 -5.05
N TRP A 79 19.69 -10.88 -5.50
CA TRP A 79 19.28 -9.49 -5.31
C TRP A 79 19.10 -9.15 -3.83
N PHE A 80 18.50 -10.05 -3.05
CA PHE A 80 18.28 -9.88 -1.61
C PHE A 80 19.60 -9.93 -0.82
N SER A 81 20.57 -10.70 -1.30
CA SER A 81 21.94 -10.69 -0.75
C SER A 81 22.64 -9.36 -1.00
N ALA A 82 22.43 -8.74 -2.17
CA ALA A 82 23.05 -7.45 -2.50
C ALA A 82 22.65 -6.35 -1.51
N LEU A 83 21.41 -6.36 -1.00
CA LEU A 83 20.96 -5.43 0.04
C LEU A 83 21.73 -5.60 1.36
N SER A 84 22.09 -6.83 1.74
CA SER A 84 22.83 -7.08 2.99
C SER A 84 24.32 -6.79 2.89
N THR A 85 24.88 -6.81 1.68
CA THR A 85 26.32 -6.63 1.44
C THR A 85 26.68 -5.24 0.92
N ALA A 86 25.69 -4.41 0.60
CA ALA A 86 25.93 -3.05 0.12
C ALA A 86 26.60 -2.21 1.21
N GLU A 87 27.76 -1.61 0.90
CA GLU A 87 28.43 -0.67 1.79
C GLU A 87 27.56 0.57 2.07
N GLN A 88 26.80 0.99 1.05
CA GLN A 88 25.81 2.05 1.16
C GLN A 88 24.55 1.64 0.39
N LEU A 89 23.40 1.77 1.04
CA LEU A 89 22.10 1.60 0.39
C LEU A 89 21.69 2.94 -0.21
N ASP A 90 21.80 3.07 -1.52
CA ASP A 90 21.23 4.19 -2.25
C ASP A 90 19.79 3.91 -2.68
N GLY A 91 19.05 4.98 -3.00
CA GLY A 91 17.66 4.86 -3.44
C GLY A 91 17.52 4.15 -4.79
N TRP A 92 18.58 4.13 -5.60
CA TRP A 92 18.59 3.51 -6.92
C TRP A 92 18.42 1.99 -6.81
N LEU A 93 19.26 1.35 -5.98
CA LEU A 93 19.22 -0.09 -5.74
C LEU A 93 17.85 -0.55 -5.23
N LEU A 94 17.21 0.24 -4.36
CA LEU A 94 15.87 -0.08 -3.84
C LEU A 94 14.81 -0.04 -4.95
N LEU A 95 14.83 0.99 -5.81
CA LEU A 95 13.86 1.13 -6.90
C LEU A 95 14.08 0.10 -8.01
N GLU A 96 15.33 -0.19 -8.33
CA GLU A 96 15.69 -1.26 -9.27
C GLU A 96 15.20 -2.62 -8.76
N LEU A 97 15.45 -2.93 -7.49
CA LEU A 97 15.01 -4.20 -6.90
C LEU A 97 13.48 -4.30 -6.87
N HIS A 98 12.79 -3.21 -6.55
CA HIS A 98 11.33 -3.18 -6.64
C HIS A 98 10.84 -3.51 -8.05
N LYS A 99 11.41 -2.88 -9.09
CA LYS A 99 11.06 -3.15 -10.49
C LYS A 99 11.35 -4.61 -10.88
N ARG A 100 12.51 -5.14 -10.49
CA ARG A 100 12.88 -6.55 -10.76
C ARG A 100 11.90 -7.54 -10.14
N VAL A 101 11.48 -7.31 -8.89
CA VAL A 101 10.47 -8.17 -8.24
C VAL A 101 9.10 -7.99 -8.88
N MET A 102 8.72 -6.78 -9.27
CA MET A 102 7.50 -6.52 -10.03
C MET A 102 7.47 -7.30 -11.35
N ASP A 103 8.61 -7.40 -12.04
CA ASP A 103 8.72 -8.15 -13.30
C ASP A 103 8.60 -9.66 -13.13
N VAL A 104 8.90 -10.20 -11.95
CA VAL A 104 8.60 -11.61 -11.61
C VAL A 104 7.09 -11.84 -11.56
N PHE A 105 6.30 -10.80 -11.29
CA PHE A 105 4.84 -10.83 -11.24
C PHE A 105 4.18 -10.22 -12.47
N ALA A 106 4.86 -10.20 -13.63
CA ALA A 106 4.37 -9.56 -14.86
C ALA A 106 3.05 -10.12 -15.42
N ASP A 107 2.63 -11.31 -14.98
CA ASP A 107 1.33 -11.90 -15.33
C ASP A 107 0.14 -11.21 -14.63
N LEU A 108 0.41 -10.40 -13.61
CA LEU A 108 -0.61 -9.57 -12.95
C LEU A 108 -0.80 -8.23 -13.69
N PRO A 109 -1.99 -7.61 -13.57
CA PRO A 109 -2.15 -6.20 -13.93
C PRO A 109 -1.06 -5.34 -13.27
N GLU A 110 -0.52 -4.38 -14.01
CA GLU A 110 0.64 -3.58 -13.58
C GLU A 110 0.49 -2.96 -12.17
N GLY A 111 -0.70 -2.46 -11.85
CA GLY A 111 -1.03 -1.94 -10.52
C GLY A 111 -0.90 -2.97 -9.40
N GLU A 112 -1.36 -4.20 -9.66
CA GLU A 112 -1.31 -5.31 -8.72
C GLU A 112 0.10 -5.88 -8.59
N ALA A 113 0.84 -6.02 -9.69
CA ALA A 113 2.24 -6.44 -9.67
C ALA A 113 3.10 -5.48 -8.84
N ARG A 114 2.92 -4.16 -9.03
CA ARG A 114 3.58 -3.11 -8.25
C ARG A 114 3.27 -3.21 -6.76
N SER A 115 1.98 -3.36 -6.45
CA SER A 115 1.45 -3.50 -5.10
C SER A 115 2.05 -4.73 -4.41
N LEU A 116 1.96 -5.89 -5.04
CA LEU A 116 2.52 -7.16 -4.55
C LEU A 116 4.04 -7.07 -4.35
N ALA A 117 4.78 -6.55 -5.33
CA ALA A 117 6.24 -6.42 -5.23
C ALA A 117 6.65 -5.58 -4.02
N SER A 118 5.98 -4.45 -3.79
CA SER A 118 6.26 -3.58 -2.65
C SER A 118 5.99 -4.28 -1.31
N LYS A 119 4.87 -5.02 -1.20
CA LYS A 119 4.49 -5.77 0.00
C LYS A 119 5.47 -6.91 0.25
N TYR A 120 5.76 -7.69 -0.78
CA TYR A 120 6.69 -8.80 -0.71
C TYR A 120 8.05 -8.32 -0.18
N LEU A 121 8.60 -7.26 -0.79
CA LEU A 121 9.85 -6.65 -0.34
C LEU A 121 9.75 -6.07 1.08
N HIS A 122 8.65 -5.41 1.44
CA HIS A 122 8.45 -4.89 2.79
C HIS A 122 8.47 -5.99 3.86
N PHE A 123 7.84 -7.15 3.61
CA PHE A 123 7.85 -8.24 4.59
C PHE A 123 9.23 -8.90 4.75
N HIS A 124 10.08 -8.85 3.72
CA HIS A 124 11.48 -9.29 3.82
C HIS A 124 12.40 -8.20 4.41
N PHE A 125 12.09 -6.93 4.16
CA PHE A 125 12.93 -5.77 4.45
C PHE A 125 12.10 -4.57 4.96
N PRO A 126 11.49 -4.67 6.15
CA PRO A 126 10.53 -3.68 6.65
C PRO A 126 11.12 -2.27 6.85
N GLU A 127 12.44 -2.19 7.01
CA GLU A 127 13.15 -0.93 7.24
C GLU A 127 13.60 -0.25 5.93
N LEU A 128 13.42 -0.90 4.77
CA LEU A 128 13.91 -0.41 3.48
C LEU A 128 12.80 -0.09 2.47
N PHE A 129 11.71 -0.86 2.44
CA PHE A 129 10.67 -0.72 1.43
C PHE A 129 9.37 -0.19 2.04
N CYS A 130 8.71 0.73 1.35
CA CYS A 130 7.38 1.19 1.72
C CYS A 130 6.33 0.27 1.07
N ILE A 131 5.26 -0.04 1.79
CA ILE A 131 4.14 -0.77 1.19
C ILE A 131 3.37 0.18 0.28
N TYR A 132 3.28 -0.18 -0.99
CA TYR A 132 2.42 0.49 -1.96
C TYR A 132 1.06 -0.20 -2.01
N ASP A 133 0.02 0.61 -1.87
CA ASP A 133 -1.32 0.39 -2.38
C ASP A 133 -1.92 1.77 -2.72
N SER A 134 -3.01 1.80 -3.48
CA SER A 134 -3.60 3.07 -3.93
C SER A 134 -4.11 3.96 -2.78
N ARG A 135 -4.52 3.37 -1.65
CA ARG A 135 -5.00 4.14 -0.48
C ARG A 135 -3.84 4.83 0.22
N VAL A 136 -2.75 4.09 0.46
CA VAL A 136 -1.54 4.62 1.09
C VAL A 136 -0.86 5.65 0.18
N GLU A 137 -0.83 5.40 -1.14
CA GLU A 137 -0.32 6.38 -2.10
C GLU A 137 -1.14 7.67 -2.07
N GLY A 138 -2.48 7.58 -2.07
CA GLY A 138 -3.36 8.72 -1.92
C GLY A 138 -3.14 9.49 -0.60
N ALA A 139 -2.90 8.80 0.51
CA ALA A 139 -2.57 9.43 1.80
C ALA A 139 -1.23 10.18 1.73
N VAL A 140 -0.20 9.57 1.15
CA VAL A 140 1.12 10.21 0.95
C VAL A 140 0.98 11.45 0.08
N GLN A 141 0.21 11.41 -1.01
CA GLN A 141 -0.05 12.58 -1.85
C GLN A 141 -0.84 13.67 -1.11
N ALA A 142 -1.87 13.29 -0.34
CA ALA A 142 -2.69 14.24 0.41
C ALA A 142 -1.91 14.95 1.53
N MET A 143 -0.92 14.27 2.11
CA MET A 143 -0.04 14.82 3.15
C MET A 143 1.22 15.48 2.59
N GLY A 144 1.65 15.07 1.40
CA GLY A 144 2.81 15.59 0.71
C GLY A 144 2.54 16.99 0.17
N GLU A 145 3.32 17.98 0.59
CA GLU A 145 3.25 19.34 0.03
C GLU A 145 4.17 19.46 -1.18
N GLY A 146 3.60 19.71 -2.36
CA GLY A 146 4.36 19.98 -3.59
C GLY A 146 4.97 18.75 -4.25
N ASP A 147 5.62 18.97 -5.40
CA ASP A 147 6.08 17.89 -6.27
C ASP A 147 7.13 17.00 -5.58
N CYS A 148 6.98 15.69 -5.75
CA CYS A 148 7.88 14.68 -5.22
C CYS A 148 8.88 14.38 -6.33
N GLY A 149 9.86 15.27 -6.52
CA GLY A 149 10.82 15.19 -7.62
C GLY A 149 11.36 13.77 -7.82
N PHE A 150 11.01 13.17 -8.95
CA PHE A 150 11.51 11.88 -9.38
C PHE A 150 11.73 11.91 -10.90
N LEU A 151 12.97 11.69 -11.32
CA LEU A 151 13.29 11.49 -12.73
C LEU A 151 13.16 9.99 -13.01
N ALA A 152 12.16 9.63 -13.82
CA ALA A 152 12.00 8.26 -14.28
C ALA A 152 13.17 7.87 -15.18
N ILE A 153 13.89 6.81 -14.80
CA ILE A 153 14.81 6.12 -15.67
C ILE A 153 14.18 4.77 -16.00
N GLY A 154 14.37 4.26 -17.24
CA GLY A 154 13.66 3.08 -17.76
C GLY A 154 13.84 1.78 -16.95
N GLU A 155 14.80 1.77 -16.02
CA GLU A 155 15.12 0.65 -15.13
C GLU A 155 14.28 0.65 -13.84
N HIS A 156 13.34 1.58 -13.69
CA HIS A 156 12.49 1.73 -12.50
C HIS A 156 11.01 1.82 -12.86
N ASP A 157 10.16 1.44 -11.89
CA ASP A 157 8.76 1.78 -11.95
C ASP A 157 8.54 3.26 -11.57
N PRO A 158 8.07 4.12 -12.49
CA PRO A 158 7.94 5.55 -12.22
C PRO A 158 6.88 5.87 -11.16
N VAL A 159 5.85 5.03 -11.03
CA VAL A 159 4.77 5.24 -10.04
C VAL A 159 5.29 4.96 -8.64
N TYR A 160 5.91 3.80 -8.42
CA TYR A 160 6.53 3.47 -7.14
C TYR A 160 7.70 4.40 -6.82
N GLY A 161 8.50 4.82 -7.81
CA GLY A 161 9.56 5.82 -7.63
C GLY A 161 9.07 7.13 -7.05
N ARG A 162 7.98 7.70 -7.60
CA ARG A 162 7.32 8.89 -7.05
C ARG A 162 6.77 8.64 -5.66
N PHE A 163 6.08 7.52 -5.45
CA PHE A 163 5.53 7.14 -4.14
C PHE A 163 6.64 7.04 -3.07
N HIS A 164 7.74 6.37 -3.37
CA HIS A 164 8.88 6.20 -2.48
C HIS A 164 9.54 7.56 -2.15
N ALA A 165 9.68 8.45 -3.14
CA ALA A 165 10.15 9.81 -2.91
C ALA A 165 9.20 10.61 -1.99
N GLY A 166 7.89 10.47 -2.18
CA GLY A 166 6.86 11.05 -1.31
C GLY A 166 6.95 10.52 0.12
N CYS A 167 7.10 9.21 0.30
CA CYS A 167 7.30 8.58 1.60
C CYS A 167 8.54 9.12 2.31
N ARG A 168 9.67 9.25 1.60
CA ARG A 168 10.90 9.84 2.13
C ARG A 168 10.68 11.28 2.60
N LYS A 169 10.07 12.11 1.77
CA LYS A 169 9.78 13.52 2.09
C LYS A 169 8.86 13.63 3.31
N LEU A 170 7.84 12.77 3.40
CA LEU A 170 6.96 12.73 4.56
C LEU A 170 7.72 12.28 5.81
N ALA A 171 8.54 11.24 5.73
CA ALA A 171 9.37 10.79 6.84
C ALA A 171 10.32 11.90 7.35
N ASP A 172 10.94 12.66 6.45
CA ASP A 172 11.80 13.80 6.80
C ASP A 172 11.01 14.91 7.51
N ARG A 173 9.75 15.18 7.09
CA ARG A 173 8.87 16.14 7.77
C ARG A 173 8.41 15.67 9.15
N LEU A 174 8.24 14.37 9.35
CA LEU A 174 7.86 13.80 10.64
C LEU A 174 9.05 13.70 11.61
N ALA A 175 10.28 13.71 11.10
CA ALA A 175 11.48 13.54 11.91
C ALA A 175 11.61 14.53 13.08
N PRO A 176 11.35 15.85 12.93
CA PRO A 176 11.40 16.80 14.05
C PRO A 176 10.30 16.56 15.10
N VAL A 177 9.15 16.01 14.69
CA VAL A 177 8.00 15.75 15.57
C VAL A 177 8.26 14.53 16.46
N ILE A 178 8.88 13.50 15.88
CA ILE A 178 9.16 12.22 16.53
C ILE A 178 10.54 12.24 17.23
N GLY A 179 11.46 13.12 16.80
CA GLY A 179 12.85 13.18 17.24
C GLY A 179 13.80 12.28 16.45
N ARG A 180 13.29 11.54 15.47
CA ARG A 180 14.06 10.75 14.49
C ARG A 180 13.20 10.49 13.25
N ARG A 181 13.85 10.14 12.14
CA ARG A 181 13.13 9.70 10.94
C ARG A 181 12.42 8.36 11.22
N PRO A 182 11.11 8.24 10.93
CA PRO A 182 10.41 6.97 11.03
C PRO A 182 10.90 6.01 9.94
N SER A 183 10.94 4.72 10.24
CA SER A 183 11.24 3.72 9.22
C SER A 183 10.04 3.50 8.29
N PRO A 184 10.23 2.88 7.10
CA PRO A 184 9.12 2.56 6.20
C PRO A 184 7.98 1.79 6.88
N ARG A 185 8.29 0.87 7.80
CA ARG A 185 7.29 0.14 8.59
C ARG A 185 6.51 1.04 9.53
N GLU A 186 7.20 1.92 10.25
CA GLU A 186 6.56 2.88 11.14
C GLU A 186 5.70 3.87 10.37
N LEU A 187 6.19 4.31 9.21
CA LEU A 187 5.46 5.18 8.31
C LEU A 187 4.18 4.51 7.79
N ASP A 188 4.25 3.25 7.32
CA ASP A 188 3.07 2.49 6.90
C ASP A 188 2.02 2.39 8.03
N ARG A 189 2.45 2.10 9.26
CA ARG A 189 1.56 2.07 10.42
C ARG A 189 0.87 3.40 10.68
N VAL A 190 1.61 4.51 10.62
CA VAL A 190 1.08 5.86 10.79
C VAL A 190 0.08 6.19 9.69
N LEU A 191 0.40 5.90 8.43
CA LEU A 191 -0.45 6.16 7.27
C LEU A 191 -1.75 5.35 7.33
N ARG A 192 -1.68 4.07 7.68
CA ARG A 192 -2.87 3.21 7.80
C ARG A 192 -3.75 3.61 8.97
N ALA A 193 -3.16 3.90 10.13
CA ALA A 193 -3.93 4.41 11.27
C ALA A 193 -4.63 5.74 10.93
N TRP A 194 -4.00 6.59 10.12
CA TRP A 194 -4.60 7.83 9.67
C TRP A 194 -5.78 7.59 8.71
N LEU A 195 -5.61 6.68 7.74
CA LEU A 195 -6.68 6.26 6.82
C LEU A 195 -7.88 5.66 7.58
N ASP A 196 -7.63 4.81 8.58
CA ASP A 196 -8.68 4.20 9.39
C ASP A 196 -9.49 5.26 10.16
N LEU A 197 -8.83 6.32 10.66
CA LEU A 197 -9.50 7.46 11.29
C LEU A 197 -10.31 8.30 10.29
N GLU A 198 -9.78 8.54 9.09
CA GLU A 198 -10.49 9.26 8.04
C GLU A 198 -11.77 8.52 7.64
N GLU A 199 -11.69 7.19 7.47
CA GLU A 199 -12.83 6.33 7.17
C GLU A 199 -13.85 6.26 8.31
N ALA A 200 -13.38 6.17 9.57
CA ALA A 200 -14.27 6.19 10.74
C ALA A 200 -14.99 7.53 10.88
N GLY A 201 -14.31 8.64 10.61
CA GLY A 201 -14.90 9.98 10.55
C GLY A 201 -15.97 10.10 9.47
N TYR A 202 -15.70 9.54 8.28
CA TYR A 202 -16.67 9.50 7.19
C TYR A 202 -17.91 8.66 7.54
N LYS A 203 -17.73 7.44 8.08
CA LYS A 203 -18.84 6.56 8.50
C LYS A 203 -19.67 7.18 9.63
N GLY A 204 -19.02 7.82 10.60
CA GLY A 204 -19.70 8.53 11.68
C GLY A 204 -20.47 9.76 11.20
N GLN A 205 -20.04 10.39 10.11
CA GLN A 205 -20.74 11.50 9.47
C GLN A 205 -21.90 11.00 8.58
N ALA A 206 -21.71 9.94 7.79
CA ALA A 206 -22.77 9.29 7.02
C ALA A 206 -23.91 8.78 7.91
N ALA A 207 -23.59 8.11 9.03
CA ALA A 207 -24.58 7.67 10.00
C ALA A 207 -25.37 8.81 10.68
N ARG A 208 -24.84 10.04 10.70
CA ARG A 208 -25.55 11.23 11.18
C ARG A 208 -26.51 11.81 10.14
N TYR A 209 -26.25 11.61 8.85
CA TYR A 209 -27.15 12.02 7.77
C TYR A 209 -28.28 11.02 7.51
N ASP A 210 -28.10 9.73 7.87
CA ASP A 210 -29.15 8.71 7.76
C ASP A 210 -30.25 8.80 8.86
N VAL A 211 -30.17 9.77 9.77
CA VAL A 211 -31.18 9.99 10.83
C VAL A 211 -32.03 11.25 10.59
N ALA A 212 -31.96 11.88 9.42
CA ALA A 212 -32.68 13.14 9.17
C ALA A 212 -33.69 13.10 8.00
N VAL A 213 -34.98 13.06 8.41
CA VAL A 213 -36.20 13.60 7.80
C VAL A 213 -37.02 12.68 6.85
N PRO A 214 -38.28 12.32 7.20
CA PRO A 214 -39.23 11.74 6.26
C PRO A 214 -39.68 12.81 5.26
N MET A 215 -39.55 12.53 3.96
CA MET A 215 -39.98 13.44 2.89
C MET A 215 -41.50 13.71 2.95
N PRO A 216 -41.96 14.96 2.79
CA PRO A 216 -43.37 15.23 2.57
C PRO A 216 -43.77 14.83 1.14
N ALA A 217 -44.91 14.17 1.01
CA ALA A 217 -45.50 13.79 -0.27
C ALA A 217 -45.77 15.02 -1.15
N MET A 218 -45.16 15.06 -2.34
CA MET A 218 -45.37 16.10 -3.34
C MET A 218 -46.66 15.82 -4.12
N ALA A 219 -47.57 16.78 -4.09
CA ALA A 219 -48.80 16.80 -4.89
C ALA A 219 -48.48 16.91 -6.39
N SER A 220 -49.15 16.09 -7.19
CA SER A 220 -49.06 16.07 -8.65
C SER A 220 -49.83 17.23 -9.29
N THR A 221 -49.15 18.06 -10.07
CA THR A 221 -49.78 18.91 -11.09
C THR A 221 -49.29 18.48 -12.47
N LEU A 222 -50.11 17.71 -13.17
CA LEU A 222 -49.98 17.41 -14.59
C LEU A 222 -50.47 18.64 -15.38
N SER A 223 -49.57 19.28 -16.14
CA SER A 223 -49.98 20.15 -17.25
C SER A 223 -49.64 19.45 -18.55
N ALA A 224 -50.67 19.23 -19.34
CA ALA A 224 -50.63 18.58 -20.64
C ALA A 224 -49.85 19.41 -21.67
N ILE A 225 -49.04 18.73 -22.50
CA ILE A 225 -48.54 19.26 -23.76
C ILE A 225 -49.05 18.35 -24.88
N SER A 226 -49.78 19.02 -25.78
CA SER A 226 -50.32 18.54 -27.05
C SER A 226 -49.22 18.14 -28.02
N LEU A 227 -49.37 16.99 -28.69
CA LEU A 227 -48.63 16.62 -29.89
C LEU A 227 -49.64 16.27 -30.98
N ALA A 228 -49.72 17.17 -31.97
CA ALA A 228 -50.35 16.95 -33.25
C ALA A 228 -49.39 16.21 -34.20
N THR A 229 -50.02 15.66 -35.24
CA THR A 229 -49.52 15.17 -36.54
C THR A 229 -49.06 13.71 -36.66
N ALA A 230 -49.97 12.87 -37.19
CA ALA A 230 -49.73 11.96 -38.31
C ALA A 230 -51.06 11.47 -38.90
N ALA A 231 -51.50 12.09 -39.99
CA ALA A 231 -52.24 11.50 -41.13
C ALA A 231 -52.34 12.55 -42.24
#